data_AF-A0A7X9H6Y9-F1
#
_entry.id   AF-A0A7X9H6Y9-F1
#
_cell.length_a   1.000
_cell.length_b   1.000
_cell.length_c   1.000
_cell.angle_alpha   90.00
_cell.angle_beta   90.00
_cell.angle_gamma   90.00
#
_symmetry.space_group_name_H-M   'P 1'
#
loop_
_entity.id
_entity.type
_entity.pdbx_description
1 polymer ?
#
loop_
_entity_poly.entity_id
_entity_poly.type
_entity_poly.pdbx_seq_one_letter_code
_entity_poly.pdbx_strand_id
1 'polypeptide(L)' 'MYKLDALQYPYDALEPVIDQKTVEVHHGKHHQTYVNNLNKAIEG' A
#
# COMPACT_ATOMS: atom_id res chain seq x y z
N MET A 1 14.46 -8.17 4.60
CA MET A 1 13.66 -6.93 4.48
C MET A 1 12.45 -7.22 3.60
N TYR A 2 11.26 -6.94 4.11
CA TYR A 2 9.99 -7.08 3.41
C TYR A 2 9.80 -5.98 2.36
N LYS A 3 8.94 -6.22 1.37
CA LYS A 3 8.60 -5.28 0.30
C LYS A 3 7.08 -5.15 0.18
N LEU A 4 6.62 -3.99 -0.25
CA LEU A 4 5.22 -3.77 -0.58
C LEU A 4 4.94 -4.40 -1.95
N ASP A 5 3.99 -5.33 -2.00
CA ASP A 5 3.53 -5.92 -3.25
C ASP A 5 2.78 -4.88 -4.09
N ALA A 6 2.99 -4.93 -5.41
CA ALA A 6 2.21 -4.11 -6.33
C ALA A 6 0.73 -4.55 -6.31
N LEU A 7 -0.17 -3.60 -6.53
CA LEU A 7 -1.56 -3.94 -6.80
C LEU A 7 -1.64 -4.77 -8.09
N GLN A 8 -2.48 -5.81 -8.08
CA GLN A 8 -2.74 -6.66 -9.26
C GLN A 8 -3.76 -6.03 -10.22
N TYR A 9 -4.15 -4.79 -9.96
CA TYR A 9 -5.15 -4.03 -10.71
C TYR A 9 -4.81 -2.53 -10.69
N PRO A 10 -5.27 -1.75 -11.69
CA PRO A 10 -5.16 -0.29 -11.69
C PRO A 10 -5.84 0.39 -10.50
N TYR A 11 -5.40 1.58 -10.10
CA TYR A 11 -5.94 2.28 -8.92
C TYR A 11 -7.44 2.61 -8.98
N ASP A 12 -8.00 2.73 -10.19
CA ASP A 12 -9.41 3.03 -10.46
C ASP A 12 -10.28 1.77 -10.66
N ALA A 13 -9.71 0.56 -10.58
CA ALA A 13 -10.42 -0.68 -10.87
C ALA A 13 -11.59 -1.00 -9.92
N LEU A 14 -11.70 -0.28 -8.80
CA LEU A 14 -12.74 -0.47 -7.78
C LEU A 14 -13.83 0.61 -7.82
N GLU A 15 -13.77 1.54 -8.77
CA GLU A 15 -14.82 2.55 -8.97
C GLU A 15 -16.15 1.87 -9.39
N PRO A 16 -17.32 2.38 -8.93
CA PRO A 16 -17.52 3.53 -8.04
C PRO A 16 -17.57 3.14 -6.54
N VAL A 17 -17.15 1.93 -6.18
CA VAL A 17 -17.28 1.41 -4.80
C VAL A 17 -16.18 1.96 -3.90
N ILE A 18 -14.96 2.07 -4.42
CA ILE A 18 -13.82 2.70 -3.75
C ILE A 18 -13.17 3.62 -4.76
N ASP A 19 -13.03 4.89 -4.41
CA ASP A 19 -12.47 5.87 -5.31
C ASP A 19 -10.96 5.67 -5.52
N GLN A 20 -10.46 6.07 -6.71
CA GLN A 20 -9.04 5.96 -7.05
C GLN A 20 -8.13 6.57 -5.99
N LYS A 21 -8.51 7.73 -5.41
CA LYS A 21 -7.67 8.44 -4.47
C LYS A 21 -7.50 7.67 -3.15
N THR A 22 -8.57 7.01 -2.71
CA THR A 22 -8.53 6.11 -1.56
C THR A 22 -7.57 4.94 -1.80
N VAL A 23 -7.60 4.29 -2.97
CA VAL A 23 -6.67 3.17 -3.26
C VAL A 23 -5.21 3.65 -3.32
N GLU A 24 -4.93 4.80 -3.95
CA GLU A 24 -3.60 5.42 -4.00
C GLU A 24 -3.03 5.69 -2.61
N VAL A 25 -3.83 6.31 -1.73
CA VAL A 25 -3.38 6.68 -0.38
C VAL A 25 -3.26 5.44 0.50
N HIS A 26 -4.22 4.53 0.45
CA HIS A 26 -4.22 3.33 1.28
C HIS A 26 -3.05 2.40 0.93
N HIS A 27 -2.86 2.05 -0.35
CA HIS A 27 -1.74 1.19 -0.76
C HIS A 27 -0.40 1.94 -0.70
N GLY A 28 -0.32 3.09 -1.37
CA GLY A 28 0.95 3.79 -1.56
C GLY A 28 1.51 4.49 -0.32
N LYS A 29 0.67 4.82 0.67
CA LYS A 29 1.13 5.47 1.93
C LYS A 29 0.93 4.58 3.15
N HIS A 30 -0.30 4.16 3.44
CA HIS A 30 -0.58 3.44 4.68
C HIS A 30 0.08 2.04 4.68
N HIS A 31 -0.13 1.24 3.64
CA HIS A 31 0.49 -0.08 3.54
C HIS A 31 2.02 0.03 3.45
N GLN A 32 2.54 0.96 2.64
CA GLN A 32 3.99 1.23 2.58
C GLN A 32 4.58 1.59 3.95
N THR A 33 3.85 2.35 4.77
CA THR A 33 4.28 2.73 6.12
C THR A 33 4.40 1.51 7.04
N TYR A 34 3.47 0.55 6.97
CA TYR A 34 3.59 -0.70 7.72
C TYR A 34 4.83 -1.50 7.31
N VAL A 35 5.09 -1.66 6.00
CA VAL A 35 6.29 -2.34 5.50
C VAL A 35 7.57 -1.68 6.01
N ASN A 36 7.63 -0.34 5.92
CA ASN A 36 8.79 0.44 6.36
C ASN A 36 9.03 0.29 7.87
N ASN A 37 7.97 0.39 8.68
CA ASN A 37 8.08 0.29 10.13
C ASN A 37 8.43 -1.12 10.59
N LEU A 38 7.87 -2.15 9.95
CA LEU A 38 8.24 -3.54 10.22
C LEU A 38 9.73 -3.76 9.93
N ASN A 39 10.22 -3.30 8.77
CA ASN A 39 11.62 -3.41 8.42
C ASN A 39 12.54 -2.73 9.44
N LYS A 40 12.19 -1.52 9.90
CA LYS A 40 12.93 -0.83 10.95
C LYS A 40 12.92 -1.57 12.29
N ALA A 41 11.79 -2.18 12.66
CA ALA A 41 11.65 -2.85 13.95
C ALA A 41 12.43 -4.17 14.05
N ILE A 42 12.72 -4.80 12.92
CA ILE A 42 13.45 -6.09 12.84
C ILE A 42 14.89 -5.91 12.33
N GLU A 43 15.31 -4.67 12.10
CA GLU A 43 16.69 -4.31 11.77
C GLU A 43 17.48 -4.40 13.09
N GLY A 44 18.29 -5.45 13.21
CA GLY A 44 19.08 -5.76 14.41
C GLY A 44 20.26 -4.83 14.58
#